data_AF-A0A7C6AMT3-F1
#
_entry.id   AF-A0A7C6AMT3-F1
#
_cell.length_a   1.000
_cell.length_b   1.000
_cell.length_c   1.000
_cell.angle_alpha   90.00
_cell.angle_beta   90.00
_cell.angle_gamma   90.00
#
_symmetry.space_group_name_H-M   'P 1'
#
loop_
_entity.id
_entity.type
_entity.pdbx_description
1 polymer ?
#
loop_
_entity_poly.entity_id
_entity_poly.type
_entity_poly.pdbx_seq_one_letter_code
_entity_poly.pdbx_strand_id
1 'polypeptide(L)'
;MRTYIYLALLLVSFTLKAQQNIDISKWFAYKVYTSGINDKKTADYVARTLEKNQLCILSSFDEKNAYGYVIVDAAYLIHEIEKYINNMMYGIHIESYEMLEMTPDLLIDAYYLKGNVSLEEKTQKLPEFIQFGPYTQFSNDLYGYVKKNWVEKYPEAYKAMFHPSPLTPEQIEEQNRKLNRNN
;
A
#
# COMPACT_ATOMS: atom_id res chain seq x y z
N MET A 1 -52.92 6.43 -3.21
CA MET A 1 -51.95 5.55 -3.90
C MET A 1 -50.71 6.27 -4.42
N ARG A 2 -50.80 7.49 -4.98
CA ARG A 2 -49.62 8.21 -5.50
C ARG A 2 -48.55 8.56 -4.45
N THR A 3 -48.93 8.80 -3.20
CA THR A 3 -48.02 9.20 -2.11
C THR A 3 -47.08 8.09 -1.62
N TYR A 4 -47.48 6.82 -1.72
CA TYR A 4 -46.65 5.69 -1.29
C TYR A 4 -45.51 5.36 -2.27
N ILE A 5 -45.68 5.73 -3.55
CA ILE A 5 -44.67 5.53 -4.59
C ILE A 5 -43.46 6.44 -4.35
N TYR A 6 -43.68 7.68 -3.90
CA TYR A 6 -42.61 8.62 -3.59
C TYR A 6 -41.80 8.21 -2.36
N LEU A 7 -42.44 7.60 -1.34
CA LEU A 7 -41.74 7.11 -0.14
C LEU A 7 -40.85 5.89 -0.46
N ALA A 8 -41.32 5.00 -1.34
CA ALA A 8 -40.55 3.85 -1.79
C ALA A 8 -39.31 4.25 -2.62
N LEU A 9 -39.44 5.26 -3.49
CA LEU A 9 -38.31 5.81 -4.27
C LEU A 9 -37.26 6.50 -3.39
N LEU A 10 -37.68 7.19 -2.32
CA LEU A 10 -36.78 7.85 -1.38
C LEU A 10 -35.98 6.84 -0.53
N LEU A 11 -36.58 5.69 -0.17
CA LEU A 11 -35.88 4.63 0.58
C LEU A 11 -34.88 3.83 -0.29
N VAL A 12 -35.16 3.63 -1.58
CA VAL A 12 -34.22 2.96 -2.50
C VAL A 12 -32.96 3.81 -2.72
N SER A 13 -33.09 5.14 -2.67
CA SER A 13 -31.98 6.08 -2.89
C SER A 13 -30.91 6.04 -1.79
N PHE A 14 -31.22 5.51 -0.60
CA PHE A 14 -30.30 5.47 0.55
C PHE A 14 -29.44 4.20 0.65
N THR A 15 -29.62 3.21 -0.23
CA THR A 15 -28.90 1.91 -0.12
C THR A 15 -27.83 1.67 -1.18
N LEU A 16 -27.67 2.57 -2.15
CA LEU A 16 -26.59 2.49 -3.12
C LEU A 16 -25.34 3.21 -2.59
N LYS A 17 -24.76 2.71 -1.50
CA LYS A 17 -23.32 2.83 -1.35
C LYS A 17 -22.73 1.90 -2.42
N ALA A 18 -22.40 2.45 -3.58
CA ALA A 18 -21.53 1.79 -4.52
C ALA A 18 -20.20 1.56 -3.80
N GLN A 19 -20.07 0.40 -3.14
CA GLN A 19 -18.81 -0.08 -2.63
C GLN A 19 -17.97 -0.38 -3.87
N GLN A 20 -17.14 0.58 -4.28
CA GLN A 20 -16.03 0.28 -5.18
C GLN A 20 -15.05 -0.56 -4.36
N ASN A 21 -15.30 -1.86 -4.30
CA ASN A 21 -14.32 -2.78 -3.78
C ASN A 21 -13.18 -2.84 -4.79
N ILE A 22 -11.97 -2.53 -4.32
CA ILE A 22 -10.74 -2.78 -5.07
C ILE A 22 -10.76 -4.25 -5.52
N ASP A 23 -10.80 -4.46 -6.83
CA ASP A 23 -10.79 -5.77 -7.46
C ASP A 23 -9.44 -6.00 -8.12
N ILE A 24 -8.51 -6.54 -7.34
CA ILE A 24 -7.11 -6.74 -7.77
C ILE A 24 -6.99 -7.81 -8.87
N SER A 25 -8.03 -8.63 -9.10
CA SER A 25 -7.99 -9.71 -10.10
C SER A 25 -7.85 -9.20 -11.54
N LYS A 26 -8.12 -7.90 -11.75
CA LYS A 26 -8.00 -7.23 -13.04
C LYS A 26 -6.65 -6.55 -13.23
N TRP A 27 -5.79 -6.56 -12.22
CA TRP A 27 -4.50 -5.89 -12.27
C TRP A 27 -3.40 -6.86 -12.65
N PHE A 28 -2.38 -6.33 -13.28
CA PHE A 28 -1.16 -7.04 -13.63
C PHE A 28 -0.04 -6.50 -12.76
N ALA A 29 0.70 -7.40 -12.11
CA ALA A 29 1.84 -7.03 -11.30
C ALA A 29 3.13 -7.46 -11.97
N TYR A 30 4.13 -6.60 -11.87
CA TYR A 30 5.46 -6.84 -12.38
C TYR A 30 6.48 -6.58 -11.29
N LYS A 31 7.46 -7.47 -11.19
CA LYS A 31 8.71 -7.16 -10.51
C LYS A 31 9.68 -6.59 -11.52
N VAL A 32 10.15 -5.39 -11.25
CA VAL A 32 10.97 -4.60 -12.18
C VAL A 32 12.35 -4.43 -11.58
N TYR A 33 13.38 -4.79 -12.33
CA TYR A 33 14.77 -4.61 -11.95
C TYR A 33 15.28 -3.31 -12.55
N THR A 34 15.88 -2.46 -11.72
CA THR A 34 16.24 -1.10 -12.12
C THR A 34 17.67 -0.75 -11.75
N SER A 35 18.34 0.02 -12.60
CA SER A 35 19.58 0.73 -12.25
C SER A 35 19.31 2.23 -12.09
N GLY A 36 20.16 2.91 -11.30
CA GLY A 36 20.09 4.36 -11.10
C GLY A 36 19.23 4.85 -9.93
N ILE A 37 18.41 3.97 -9.33
CA ILE A 37 17.66 4.28 -8.10
C ILE A 37 18.55 4.00 -6.88
N ASN A 38 19.32 5.01 -6.48
CA ASN A 38 20.36 4.86 -5.44
C ASN A 38 19.96 5.40 -4.05
N ASP A 39 18.78 6.02 -3.95
CA ASP A 39 18.31 6.62 -2.71
C ASP A 39 16.77 6.67 -2.68
N LYS A 40 16.22 6.78 -1.47
CA LYS A 40 14.76 6.82 -1.23
C LYS A 40 14.04 7.95 -1.94
N LYS A 41 14.69 9.12 -2.09
CA LYS A 41 14.07 10.28 -2.75
C LYS A 41 13.94 10.01 -4.24
N THR A 42 14.95 9.40 -4.85
CA THR A 42 14.89 8.95 -6.24
C THR A 42 13.83 7.87 -6.43
N ALA A 43 13.76 6.87 -5.54
CA ALA A 43 12.73 5.83 -5.58
C ALA A 43 11.29 6.40 -5.53
N ASP A 44 11.02 7.29 -4.56
CA ASP A 44 9.72 7.96 -4.42
C ASP A 44 9.40 8.88 -5.61
N TYR A 45 10.41 9.60 -6.14
CA TYR A 45 10.25 10.44 -7.33
C TYR A 45 9.83 9.64 -8.56
N VAL A 46 10.52 8.52 -8.85
CA VAL A 46 10.17 7.65 -9.98
C VAL A 46 8.76 7.14 -9.80
N ALA A 47 8.45 6.58 -8.63
CA ALA A 47 7.14 6.00 -8.36
C ALA A 47 5.99 7.01 -8.52
N ARG A 48 6.12 8.18 -7.89
CA ARG A 48 5.12 9.26 -8.00
C ARG A 48 4.98 9.77 -9.43
N THR A 49 6.07 9.78 -10.20
CA THR A 49 6.04 10.23 -11.60
C THR A 49 5.25 9.26 -12.45
N LEU A 50 5.46 7.95 -12.30
CA LEU A 50 4.68 6.93 -13.04
C LEU A 50 3.18 7.03 -12.70
N GLU A 51 2.83 7.16 -11.42
CA GLU A 51 1.44 7.28 -10.95
C GLU A 51 0.78 8.59 -11.42
N LYS A 52 1.50 9.72 -11.35
CA LYS A 52 0.99 11.03 -11.79
C LYS A 52 0.72 11.06 -13.29
N ASN A 53 1.52 10.36 -14.08
CA ASN A 53 1.32 10.20 -15.53
C ASN A 53 0.32 9.09 -15.88
N GLN A 54 -0.35 8.48 -14.89
CA GLN A 54 -1.32 7.40 -15.08
C GLN A 54 -0.75 6.20 -15.84
N LEU A 55 0.55 5.94 -15.73
CA LEU A 55 1.19 4.79 -16.36
C LEU A 55 1.02 3.51 -15.52
N CYS A 56 0.78 3.68 -14.22
CA CYS A 56 0.55 2.57 -13.29
C CYS A 56 -0.49 2.95 -12.23
N ILE A 57 -1.07 1.93 -11.61
CA ILE A 57 -1.95 2.07 -10.43
C ILE A 57 -1.11 2.36 -9.20
N LEU A 58 -0.03 1.59 -9.04
CA LEU A 58 0.91 1.70 -7.93
C LEU A 58 2.29 1.31 -8.42
N SER A 59 3.31 2.07 -8.01
CA SER A 59 4.69 1.67 -8.19
C SER A 59 5.49 1.92 -6.91
N SER A 60 6.47 1.06 -6.66
CA SER A 60 7.31 1.10 -5.46
C SER A 60 8.68 0.52 -5.80
N PHE A 61 9.75 1.12 -5.30
CA PHE A 61 11.12 0.71 -5.62
C PHE A 61 11.94 0.62 -4.33
N ASP A 62 12.79 -0.40 -4.25
CA ASP A 62 13.71 -0.66 -3.15
C ASP A 62 15.12 -0.22 -3.58
N GLU A 63 15.60 0.87 -2.97
CA GLU A 63 16.92 1.42 -3.28
C GLU A 63 18.08 0.49 -2.89
N LYS A 64 17.84 -0.46 -1.97
CA LYS A 64 18.90 -1.35 -1.47
C LYS A 64 19.05 -2.58 -2.36
N ASN A 65 17.93 -3.08 -2.88
CA ASN A 65 17.89 -4.33 -3.63
C ASN A 65 17.77 -4.15 -5.15
N ALA A 66 17.71 -2.90 -5.63
CA ALA A 66 17.66 -2.55 -7.05
C ALA A 66 16.48 -3.19 -7.82
N TYR A 67 15.36 -3.40 -7.12
CA TYR A 67 14.11 -3.86 -7.73
C TYR A 67 12.92 -3.08 -7.18
N GLY A 68 11.79 -3.17 -7.87
CA GLY A 68 10.53 -2.62 -7.44
C GLY A 68 9.34 -3.45 -7.88
N TYR A 69 8.17 -3.09 -7.38
CA TYR A 69 6.89 -3.62 -7.83
C TYR A 69 6.12 -2.55 -8.56
N VAL A 70 5.64 -2.89 -9.76
CA VAL A 70 4.81 -2.03 -10.61
C VAL A 70 3.51 -2.76 -10.90
N ILE A 71 2.39 -2.13 -10.56
CA ILE A 71 1.04 -2.67 -10.72
C ILE A 71 0.28 -1.80 -11.73
N VAL A 72 -0.27 -2.44 -12.76
CA VAL A 72 -0.96 -1.78 -13.89
C VAL A 72 -2.33 -2.41 -14.13
N ASP A 73 -3.25 -1.65 -14.73
CA ASP A 73 -4.59 -2.14 -15.11
C ASP A 73 -4.61 -2.80 -16.50
N ALA A 74 -3.57 -2.63 -17.30
CA ALA A 74 -3.41 -3.27 -18.59
C ALA A 74 -1.98 -3.76 -18.81
N ALA A 75 -1.83 -5.02 -19.23
CA ALA A 75 -0.53 -5.68 -19.34
C ALA A 75 0.49 -4.92 -20.22
N TYR A 76 0.04 -4.27 -21.30
CA TYR A 76 0.93 -3.55 -22.22
C TYR A 76 1.62 -2.32 -21.59
N LEU A 77 1.08 -1.78 -20.48
CA LEU A 77 1.60 -0.57 -19.85
C LEU A 77 3.02 -0.77 -19.30
N ILE A 78 3.45 -2.01 -19.01
CA ILE A 78 4.83 -2.25 -18.57
C ILE A 78 5.85 -1.84 -19.65
N HIS A 79 5.54 -2.08 -20.92
CA HIS A 79 6.39 -1.67 -22.04
C HIS A 79 6.43 -0.15 -22.21
N GLU A 80 5.31 0.52 -21.93
CA GLU A 80 5.25 1.98 -21.98
C GLU A 80 6.00 2.61 -20.79
N ILE A 81 5.95 1.99 -19.61
CA ILE A 81 6.75 2.37 -18.45
C ILE A 81 8.24 2.19 -18.73
N GLU A 82 8.65 1.05 -19.30
CA GLU A 82 10.03 0.78 -19.71
C GLU A 82 10.55 1.86 -20.66
N LYS A 83 9.81 2.15 -21.74
CA LYS A 83 10.15 3.23 -22.67
C LYS A 83 10.19 4.58 -21.98
N TYR A 84 9.24 4.88 -21.10
CA TYR A 84 9.18 6.16 -20.41
C TYR A 84 10.39 6.36 -19.51
N ILE A 85 10.71 5.39 -18.65
CA ILE A 85 11.86 5.45 -17.75
C ILE A 85 13.15 5.57 -18.57
N ASN A 86 13.39 4.65 -19.49
CA ASN A 86 14.66 4.58 -20.21
C ASN A 86 14.95 5.81 -21.09
N ASN A 87 13.91 6.52 -21.56
CA ASN A 87 14.07 7.69 -22.44
C ASN A 87 13.91 9.04 -21.73
N MET A 88 13.07 9.13 -20.68
CA MET A 88 12.67 10.40 -20.07
C MET A 88 13.28 10.64 -18.69
N MET A 89 13.71 9.58 -17.98
CA MET A 89 14.28 9.70 -16.64
C MET A 89 15.81 9.59 -16.70
N TYR A 90 16.50 10.72 -16.57
CA TYR A 90 17.95 10.76 -16.67
C TYR A 90 18.61 9.89 -15.59
N GLY A 91 19.46 8.96 -16.03
CA GLY A 91 20.27 8.12 -15.17
C GLY A 91 19.51 6.98 -14.48
N ILE A 92 18.28 6.68 -14.91
CA ILE A 92 17.48 5.56 -14.40
C ILE A 92 17.13 4.65 -15.57
N HIS A 93 17.32 3.34 -15.40
CA HIS A 93 16.99 2.35 -16.41
C HIS A 93 16.24 1.16 -15.81
N ILE A 94 15.27 0.63 -16.56
CA ILE A 94 14.72 -0.70 -16.35
C ILE A 94 15.60 -1.69 -17.10
N GLU A 95 16.21 -2.61 -16.36
CA GLU A 95 17.09 -3.66 -16.88
C GLU A 95 16.30 -4.87 -17.36
N SER A 96 15.26 -5.23 -16.61
CA SER A 96 14.33 -6.33 -16.93
C SER A 96 13.10 -6.26 -16.05
N TYR A 97 12.06 -7.03 -16.40
CA TYR A 97 10.90 -7.25 -15.55
C TYR A 97 10.34 -8.64 -15.77
N GLU A 98 9.69 -9.16 -14.74
CA GLU A 98 8.92 -10.41 -14.80
C GLU A 98 7.49 -10.15 -14.32
N MET A 99 6.53 -10.78 -15.00
CA MET A 99 5.14 -10.76 -14.56
C MET A 99 4.98 -11.67 -13.35
N LEU A 100 4.33 -11.17 -12.31
CA LEU A 100 3.97 -11.93 -11.12
C LEU A 100 2.46 -12.12 -11.05
N GLU A 101 2.03 -13.17 -10.36
CA GLU A 101 0.63 -13.33 -10.01
C GLU A 101 0.19 -12.22 -9.05
N MET A 102 -0.89 -11.52 -9.40
CA MET A 102 -1.45 -10.47 -8.55
C MET A 102 -2.15 -11.10 -7.34
N THR A 103 -1.50 -11.03 -6.17
CA THR A 103 -2.04 -11.54 -4.91
C THR A 103 -2.19 -10.40 -3.89
N PRO A 104 -3.05 -10.56 -2.86
CA PRO A 104 -3.13 -9.59 -1.77
C PRO A 104 -1.79 -9.39 -1.07
N ASP A 105 -0.98 -10.44 -0.96
CA ASP A 105 0.35 -10.41 -0.37
C ASP A 105 1.32 -9.55 -1.16
N LEU A 106 1.33 -9.70 -2.49
CA LEU A 106 2.14 -8.87 -3.37
C LEU A 106 1.71 -7.41 -3.30
N LEU A 107 0.40 -7.14 -3.21
CA LEU A 107 -0.11 -5.77 -3.03
C LEU A 107 0.36 -5.16 -1.71
N ILE A 108 0.29 -5.92 -0.63
CA ILE A 108 0.78 -5.50 0.69
C ILE A 108 2.27 -5.17 0.58
N ASP A 109 3.08 -6.03 -0.02
CA ASP A 109 4.52 -5.82 -0.14
C ASP A 109 4.85 -4.56 -0.94
N ALA A 110 4.19 -4.35 -2.08
CA ALA A 110 4.34 -3.13 -2.87
C ALA A 110 3.88 -1.88 -2.10
N TYR A 111 2.81 -1.98 -1.31
CA TYR A 111 2.29 -0.89 -0.49
C TYR A 111 3.23 -0.50 0.65
N TYR A 112 3.82 -1.47 1.36
CA TYR A 112 4.82 -1.19 2.39
C TYR A 112 6.09 -0.58 1.82
N LEU A 113 6.54 -1.10 0.67
CA LEU A 113 7.69 -0.54 -0.03
C LEU A 113 7.43 0.91 -0.45
N LYS A 114 6.22 1.22 -0.94
CA LYS A 114 5.79 2.61 -1.22
C LYS A 114 5.85 3.51 0.01
N GLY A 115 5.53 2.97 1.18
CA GLY A 115 5.63 3.65 2.47
C GLY A 115 7.06 3.79 3.01
N ASN A 116 8.09 3.37 2.26
CA ASN A 116 9.48 3.28 2.71
C ASN A 116 9.69 2.40 3.94
N VAL A 117 8.81 1.41 4.14
CA VAL A 117 8.92 0.42 5.21
C VAL A 117 9.52 -0.86 4.62
N SER A 118 10.53 -1.42 5.27
CA SER A 118 11.15 -2.64 4.76
C SER A 118 10.17 -3.82 4.85
N LEU A 119 10.34 -4.78 3.95
CA LEU A 119 9.50 -5.98 3.94
C LEU A 119 9.68 -6.84 5.19
N GLU A 120 10.78 -6.70 5.95
CA GLU A 120 10.95 -7.38 7.23
C GLU A 120 10.09 -6.76 8.34
N GLU A 121 9.94 -5.43 8.32
CA GLU A 121 9.17 -4.68 9.32
C GLU A 121 7.66 -4.76 9.07
N LYS A 122 7.22 -5.24 7.90
CA LYS A 122 5.80 -5.25 7.50
C LYS A 122 4.89 -5.99 8.48
N THR A 123 5.42 -6.98 9.20
CA THR A 123 4.65 -7.80 10.16
C THR A 123 4.45 -7.11 11.51
N GLN A 124 5.23 -6.07 11.81
CA GLN A 124 5.28 -5.43 13.13
C GLN A 124 4.50 -4.12 13.18
N LYS A 125 4.17 -3.55 12.02
CA LYS A 125 3.54 -2.23 11.90
C LYS A 125 2.28 -2.36 11.05
N LEU A 126 1.20 -1.72 11.46
CA LEU A 126 0.01 -1.57 10.62
C LEU A 126 0.36 -0.77 9.36
N PRO A 127 -0.31 -1.01 8.22
CA PRO A 127 -0.15 -0.18 7.05
C PRO A 127 -0.52 1.27 7.41
N GLU A 128 0.27 2.22 6.93
CA GLU A 128 -0.05 3.65 7.06
C GLU A 128 -0.88 4.11 5.87
N PHE A 129 -1.66 5.18 6.05
CA PHE A 129 -2.39 5.78 4.94
C PHE A 129 -1.41 6.51 4.01
N ILE A 130 -1.46 6.20 2.71
CA ILE A 130 -0.66 6.84 1.67
C ILE A 130 -1.59 7.57 0.70
N GLN A 131 -1.35 8.86 0.48
CA GLN A 131 -2.08 9.65 -0.51
C GLN A 131 -1.46 9.46 -1.90
N PHE A 132 -2.19 8.82 -2.81
CA PHE A 132 -1.80 8.62 -4.20
C PHE A 132 -2.32 9.77 -5.07
N GLY A 133 -1.46 10.78 -5.29
CA GLY A 133 -1.77 11.94 -6.12
C GLY A 133 -3.05 12.68 -5.66
N PRO A 134 -3.87 13.22 -6.58
CA PRO A 134 -5.14 13.86 -6.22
C PRO A 134 -6.28 12.85 -5.95
N TYR A 135 -6.02 11.54 -6.00
CA TYR A 135 -7.06 10.51 -5.97
C TYR A 135 -7.35 10.04 -4.54
N THR A 136 -8.00 10.91 -3.74
CA THR A 136 -8.32 10.60 -2.34
C THR A 136 -9.21 9.38 -2.18
N GLN A 137 -10.23 9.21 -3.03
CA GLN A 137 -11.13 8.05 -2.95
C GLN A 137 -10.36 6.74 -3.18
N PHE A 138 -9.58 6.68 -4.25
CA PHE A 138 -8.71 5.53 -4.53
C PHE A 138 -7.73 5.26 -3.38
N SER A 139 -7.12 6.30 -2.82
CA SER A 139 -6.20 6.17 -1.68
C SER A 139 -6.89 5.54 -0.46
N ASN A 140 -8.13 5.96 -0.16
CA ASN A 140 -8.93 5.39 0.92
C ASN A 140 -9.29 3.92 0.66
N ASP A 141 -9.73 3.61 -0.56
CA ASP A 141 -10.16 2.26 -0.92
C ASP A 141 -8.99 1.27 -0.91
N LEU A 142 -7.84 1.69 -1.45
CA LEU A 142 -6.61 0.91 -1.42
C LEU A 142 -6.10 0.71 0.01
N TYR A 143 -6.08 1.76 0.83
CA TYR A 143 -5.72 1.66 2.24
C TYR A 143 -6.63 0.69 2.99
N GLY A 144 -7.94 0.80 2.80
CA GLY A 144 -8.93 -0.09 3.40
C GLY A 144 -8.71 -1.55 2.99
N TYR A 145 -8.44 -1.80 1.71
CA TYR A 145 -8.14 -3.12 1.18
C TYR A 145 -6.86 -3.70 1.79
N VAL A 146 -5.75 -2.96 1.76
CA VAL A 146 -4.45 -3.40 2.28
C VAL A 146 -4.53 -3.66 3.78
N LYS A 147 -5.14 -2.74 4.54
CA LYS A 147 -5.33 -2.90 5.99
C LYS A 147 -6.14 -4.15 6.31
N LYS A 148 -7.25 -4.38 5.61
CA LYS A 148 -8.09 -5.56 5.83
C LYS A 148 -7.29 -6.86 5.64
N ASN A 149 -6.63 -7.01 4.49
CA ASN A 149 -5.84 -8.20 4.19
C ASN A 149 -4.65 -8.36 5.15
N TRP A 150 -4.03 -7.26 5.57
CA TRP A 150 -2.97 -7.31 6.57
C TRP A 150 -3.45 -7.83 7.93
N VAL A 151 -4.61 -7.36 8.41
CA VAL A 151 -5.20 -7.81 9.68
C VAL A 151 -5.61 -9.29 9.60
N GLU A 152 -6.16 -9.73 8.47
CA GLU A 152 -6.49 -11.13 8.24
C GLU A 152 -5.25 -12.04 8.24
N LYS A 153 -4.13 -11.54 7.69
CA LYS A 153 -2.86 -12.27 7.63
C LYS A 153 -2.07 -12.28 8.94
N TYR A 154 -2.12 -11.19 9.70
CA TYR A 154 -1.36 -11.03 10.95
C TYR A 154 -2.27 -10.72 12.16
N PRO A 155 -3.23 -11.59 12.50
CA PRO A 155 -4.22 -11.31 13.54
C PRO A 155 -3.60 -11.14 14.94
N GLU A 156 -2.55 -11.89 15.26
CA GLU A 156 -1.88 -11.80 16.56
C GLU A 156 -1.05 -10.52 16.70
N ALA A 157 -0.35 -10.11 15.63
CA ALA A 157 0.36 -8.84 15.61
C ALA A 157 -0.62 -7.67 15.78
N TYR A 158 -1.78 -7.73 15.11
CA TYR A 158 -2.85 -6.74 15.28
C TYR A 158 -3.37 -6.69 16.72
N LYS A 159 -3.68 -7.84 17.34
CA LYS A 159 -4.16 -7.89 18.73
C LYS A 159 -3.15 -7.31 19.72
N ALA A 160 -1.87 -7.64 19.55
CA ALA A 160 -0.80 -7.15 20.42
C ALA A 160 -0.67 -5.61 20.44
N MET A 161 -1.10 -4.94 19.37
CA MET A 161 -1.11 -3.47 19.30
C MET A 161 -2.17 -2.82 20.20
N PHE A 162 -3.25 -3.53 20.55
CA PHE A 162 -4.34 -3.01 21.40
C PHE A 162 -4.40 -3.66 22.78
N HIS A 163 -3.72 -4.80 22.95
CA HIS A 163 -3.55 -5.50 24.21
C HIS A 163 -2.06 -5.66 24.47
N PRO A 164 -1.38 -4.64 25.03
CA PRO A 164 -0.01 -4.82 25.47
C PRO A 164 0.02 -6.02 26.43
N SER A 165 0.98 -6.92 26.22
CA SER A 165 1.17 -8.06 27.12
C SER A 165 1.26 -7.54 28.57
N PRO A 166 0.66 -8.25 29.56
CA PRO A 166 0.80 -7.84 30.95
C PRO A 166 2.30 -7.70 31.27
N LEU A 167 2.64 -6.60 31.95
CA LEU A 167 4.03 -6.32 32.31
C LEU A 167 4.63 -7.55 33.02
N THR A 168 5.84 -7.92 32.63
CA THR A 168 6.59 -8.95 33.35
C THR A 168 6.87 -8.48 34.79
N PRO A 169 7.03 -9.39 35.76
CA PRO A 169 7.38 -9.02 37.13
C PRO A 169 8.60 -8.07 37.23
N GLU A 170 9.57 -8.26 36.34
CA GLU A 170 10.78 -7.44 36.22
C GLU A 170 10.46 -6.00 35.74
N GLN A 171 9.57 -5.86 34.75
CA GLN A 171 9.12 -4.55 34.26
C GLN A 171 8.27 -3.82 35.31
N ILE A 172 7.48 -4.54 36.10
CA ILE A 172 6.73 -3.99 37.25
C ILE A 172 7.71 -3.46 38.30
N GLU A 173 8.75 -4.23 38.63
CA GLU A 173 9.77 -3.81 39.60
C GLU A 173 10.55 -2.57 39.11
N GLU A 174 10.91 -2.52 37.83
CA GLU A 174 11.61 -1.37 37.25
C GLU A 174 10.72 -0.12 37.20
N GLN A 175 9.44 -0.27 36.87
CA GLN A 175 8.47 0.84 36.87
C GLN A 175 8.27 1.39 38.29
N ASN A 176 8.18 0.51 39.29
CA ASN A 176 8.09 0.90 40.70
C ASN A 176 9.36 1.61 41.18
N ARG A 177 10.55 1.17 40.77
CA ARG A 177 11.81 1.87 41.06
C ARG A 177 11.87 3.26 40.44
N LYS A 178 11.37 3.44 39.22
CA LYS A 178 11.31 4.75 38.54
C LYS A 178 10.32 5.70 39.22
N LEU A 179 9.16 5.21 39.63
CA LEU A 179 8.16 5.98 40.40
C LEU A 179 8.70 6.43 41.76
N ASN A 180 9.40 5.56 42.48
CA ASN A 180 10.00 5.90 43.78
C ASN A 180 11.23 6.82 43.71
N ARG A 181 11.81 7.04 42.52
CA ARG A 181 12.92 8.00 42.32
C ARG A 181 12.45 9.41 42.00
N ASN A 182 11.19 9.57 41.62
CA ASN A 182 10.59 10.84 41.21
C ASN A 182 9.68 11.47 42.29
N ASN A 183 9.55 10.81 43.44
CA ASN A 183 8.92 11.32 44.67
C ASN A 183 10.00 11.59 45.73
#